data_AF-A0A6G0Q525-F1
#
_entry.id   AF-A0A6G0Q525-F1
#
_cell.length_a   1.000
_cell.length_b   1.000
_cell.length_c   1.000
_cell.angle_alpha   90.00
_cell.angle_beta   90.00
_cell.angle_gamma   90.00
#
_symmetry.space_group_name_H-M   'P 1'
#
loop_
_entity.id
_entity.type
_entity.pdbx_description
1 polymer ?
#
loop_
_entity_poly.entity_id
_entity_poly.type
_entity_poly.pdbx_seq_one_letter_code
_entity_poly.pdbx_strand_id
1 'polypeptide(L)'
;MKLFLPTLVASVVLLLNGGADALNVKMPGVNYNSRKGPDWAPDSSKCKTASEVQKDMFALKSITDKVRIYSLVNCNQAELVLPAAKNAGLKVHLGVWTTNSHDYLLQEKAKLAGL
;
A
#
# COMPACT_ATOMS: atom_id res chain seq x y z
N MET A 1 -25.59 48.19 -4.13
CA MET A 1 -25.07 47.43 -2.96
C MET A 1 -25.93 46.21 -2.55
N LYS A 2 -26.76 45.61 -3.42
CA LYS A 2 -27.71 44.54 -3.03
C LYS A 2 -27.25 43.10 -3.35
N LEU A 3 -26.11 42.91 -4.02
CA LEU A 3 -25.63 41.60 -4.48
C LEU A 3 -24.67 40.87 -3.52
N PHE A 4 -24.28 41.48 -2.40
CA PHE A 4 -23.24 40.92 -1.50
C PHE A 4 -23.78 40.07 -0.34
N LEU A 5 -25.03 40.30 0.08
CA LEU A 5 -25.61 39.56 1.19
C LEU A 5 -25.98 38.09 0.85
N PRO A 6 -26.63 37.77 -0.28
CA PRO A 6 -26.99 36.39 -0.59
C PRO A 6 -25.77 35.51 -0.90
N THR A 7 -24.71 36.08 -1.48
CA THR A 7 -23.43 35.41 -1.75
C THR A 7 -22.65 35.13 -0.46
N LEU A 8 -22.68 36.05 0.51
CA LEU A 8 -22.06 35.84 1.82
C LEU A 8 -22.79 34.72 2.58
N VAL A 9 -24.13 34.73 2.58
CA VAL A 9 -24.95 33.71 3.23
C VAL A 9 -24.72 32.34 2.60
N ALA A 10 -24.71 32.23 1.26
CA ALA A 10 -24.44 30.97 0.58
C ALA A 10 -23.06 30.40 0.93
N SER A 11 -22.03 31.26 0.98
CA SER A 11 -20.66 30.85 1.35
C SER A 11 -20.57 30.35 2.79
N VAL A 12 -21.24 31.03 3.73
CA VAL A 12 -21.30 30.60 5.13
C VAL A 12 -22.05 29.27 5.27
N VAL A 13 -23.16 29.07 4.55
CA VAL A 13 -23.90 27.81 4.55
C VAL A 13 -23.07 26.66 3.98
N LEU A 14 -22.28 26.90 2.92
CA LEU A 14 -21.36 25.89 2.38
C LEU A 14 -20.21 25.54 3.34
N LEU A 15 -19.70 26.50 4.11
CA LEU A 15 -18.67 26.24 5.13
C LEU A 15 -19.20 25.52 6.38
N LEU A 16 -20.48 25.76 6.73
CA LEU A 16 -21.16 25.09 7.85
C LEU A 16 -21.74 23.72 7.48
N ASN A 17 -21.93 23.46 6.18
CA ASN A 17 -22.32 22.15 5.68
C ASN A 17 -21.10 21.23 5.69
N GLY A 18 -20.81 20.65 6.86
CA GLY A 18 -19.72 19.69 7.10
C GLY A 18 -19.82 18.37 6.33
N GLY A 19 -20.58 18.33 5.23
CA GLY A 19 -20.81 17.16 4.37
C GLY A 19 -19.61 16.71 3.54
N ALA A 20 -18.43 17.29 3.77
CA ALA A 20 -17.18 16.60 3.42
C ALA A 20 -16.86 15.56 4.50
N ASP A 21 -17.77 14.60 4.71
CA ASP A 21 -17.42 13.35 5.36
C ASP A 21 -16.39 12.68 4.45
N ALA A 22 -15.11 12.89 4.73
CA ALA A 22 -14.07 12.01 4.22
C ALA A 22 -14.52 10.61 4.59
N LEU A 23 -14.82 9.79 3.58
CA LEU A 23 -15.46 8.49 3.73
C LEU A 23 -14.72 7.69 4.82
N ASN A 24 -15.29 7.60 6.02
CA ASN A 24 -14.70 6.90 7.17
C ASN A 24 -14.87 5.38 7.00
N VAL A 25 -14.36 4.88 5.88
CA VAL A 25 -14.35 3.47 5.53
C VAL A 25 -12.91 3.05 5.37
N LYS A 26 -12.63 1.82 5.81
CA LYS A 26 -11.35 1.19 5.48
C LYS A 26 -11.26 1.03 3.97
N MET A 27 -10.08 1.31 3.44
CA MET A 27 -9.77 0.99 2.05
C MET A 27 -9.89 -0.53 1.85
N PRO A 28 -10.57 -1.00 0.79
CA PRO A 28 -10.75 -2.42 0.52
C PRO A 28 -9.42 -3.20 0.40
N GLY A 29 -8.33 -2.51 0.06
CA GLY A 29 -6.96 -3.01 0.05
C GLY A 29 -5.99 -1.93 -0.43
N VAL A 30 -4.71 -2.10 -0.12
CA VAL A 30 -3.64 -1.19 -0.56
C VAL A 30 -2.57 -1.96 -1.32
N ASN A 31 -2.14 -1.45 -2.49
CA ASN A 31 -0.95 -1.99 -3.15
C ASN A 31 0.31 -1.57 -2.38
N TYR A 32 1.19 -2.53 -2.13
CA TYR A 32 2.42 -2.32 -1.38
C TYR A 32 3.64 -2.83 -2.15
N ASN A 33 4.75 -2.10 -2.05
CA ASN A 33 6.03 -2.49 -2.60
C ASN A 33 7.13 -2.25 -1.56
N SER A 34 8.05 -3.21 -1.44
CA SER A 34 9.21 -3.12 -0.53
C SER A 34 10.38 -2.30 -1.12
N ARG A 35 10.26 -1.77 -2.34
CA ARG A 35 11.24 -0.82 -2.88
C ARG A 35 11.18 0.52 -2.14
N LYS A 36 12.34 1.12 -1.88
CA LYS A 36 12.52 2.45 -1.27
C LYS A 36 13.55 3.34 -1.96
N GLY A 37 14.31 2.81 -2.92
CA GLY A 37 15.35 3.53 -3.64
C GLY A 37 15.28 3.28 -5.15
N PRO A 38 16.21 3.85 -5.93
CA PRO A 38 16.20 3.71 -7.38
C PRO A 38 16.52 2.27 -7.81
N ASP A 39 15.95 1.86 -8.94
CA ASP A 39 16.02 0.47 -9.42
C ASP A 39 17.43 -0.05 -9.70
N TRP A 40 18.35 0.85 -10.06
CA TRP A 40 19.75 0.54 -10.35
C TRP A 40 20.62 0.35 -9.10
N ALA A 41 20.12 0.67 -7.91
CA ALA A 41 20.90 0.61 -6.69
C ALA A 41 20.96 -0.82 -6.11
N PRO A 42 21.98 -1.14 -5.29
CA PRO A 42 22.07 -2.45 -4.64
C PRO A 42 20.88 -2.67 -3.69
N ASP A 43 20.50 -3.93 -3.48
CA ASP A 43 19.35 -4.36 -2.66
C ASP A 43 19.34 -3.71 -1.27
N SER A 44 20.49 -3.55 -0.63
CA SER A 44 20.64 -2.89 0.68
C SER A 44 20.12 -1.44 0.73
N SER A 45 20.05 -0.77 -0.43
CA SER A 45 19.60 0.61 -0.56
C SER A 45 18.26 0.73 -1.30
N LYS A 46 18.01 -0.11 -2.31
CA LYS A 46 16.74 -0.07 -3.04
C LYS A 46 15.61 -0.80 -2.33
N CYS A 47 15.88 -1.71 -1.41
CA CYS A 47 14.87 -2.50 -0.69
C CYS A 47 14.77 -2.11 0.78
N LYS A 48 13.55 -2.19 1.31
CA LYS A 48 13.26 -2.05 2.74
C LYS A 48 13.77 -3.26 3.51
N THR A 49 14.24 -3.00 4.73
CA THR A 49 14.55 -4.01 5.74
C THR A 49 13.27 -4.57 6.36
N ALA A 50 13.38 -5.72 7.05
CA ALA A 50 12.24 -6.32 7.76
C ALA A 50 11.59 -5.36 8.78
N SER A 51 12.40 -4.56 9.50
CA SER A 51 11.89 -3.59 10.48
C SER A 51 11.12 -2.45 9.82
N GLU A 52 11.59 -1.95 8.67
CA GLU A 52 10.87 -0.94 7.89
C GLU A 52 9.53 -1.49 7.38
N VAL A 53 9.52 -2.71 6.82
CA VAL A 53 8.29 -3.37 6.37
C VAL A 53 7.31 -3.59 7.53
N GLN A 54 7.78 -4.00 8.71
CA GLN A 54 6.93 -4.18 9.90
C GLN A 54 6.26 -2.87 10.33
N LYS A 55 7.00 -1.75 10.32
CA LYS A 55 6.45 -0.42 10.61
C LYS A 55 5.38 -0.03 9.59
N ASP A 56 5.64 -0.27 8.31
CA ASP A 56 4.66 -0.02 7.25
C ASP A 56 3.38 -0.83 7.46
N MET A 57 3.47 -2.12 7.80
CA MET A 57 2.29 -2.96 8.02
C MET A 57 1.45 -2.48 9.19
N PHE A 58 2.07 -2.03 10.30
CA PHE A 58 1.31 -1.42 11.41
C PHE A 58 0.63 -0.12 10.99
N ALA A 59 1.30 0.73 10.22
CA ALA A 59 0.70 1.96 9.71
C ALA A 59 -0.49 1.66 8.78
N LEU A 60 -0.34 0.73 7.85
CA LEU A 60 -1.38 0.35 6.90
C LEU A 60 -2.60 -0.30 7.58
N LYS A 61 -2.41 -1.00 8.70
CA LYS A 61 -3.52 -1.60 9.46
C LYS A 61 -4.56 -0.58 9.94
N SER A 62 -4.16 0.69 10.13
CA SER A 62 -5.08 1.75 10.53
C SER A 62 -6.10 2.10 9.44
N ILE A 63 -5.80 1.80 8.18
CA ILE A 63 -6.59 2.26 7.02
C ILE A 63 -7.09 1.11 6.12
N THR A 64 -6.57 -0.12 6.27
CA THR A 64 -7.03 -1.29 5.52
C THR A 64 -6.85 -2.58 6.31
N ASP A 65 -7.52 -3.65 5.86
CA ASP A 65 -7.36 -5.00 6.39
C ASP A 65 -6.54 -5.91 5.47
N LYS A 66 -6.14 -5.42 4.28
CA LYS A 66 -5.34 -6.21 3.34
C LYS A 66 -4.38 -5.37 2.51
N VAL A 67 -3.23 -5.96 2.21
CA VAL A 67 -2.24 -5.41 1.28
C VAL A 67 -2.05 -6.35 0.10
N ARG A 68 -1.64 -5.81 -1.05
CA ARG A 68 -1.28 -6.59 -2.23
C ARG A 68 0.16 -6.29 -2.61
N ILE A 69 1.01 -7.32 -2.62
CA ILE A 69 2.37 -7.25 -3.15
C ILE A 69 2.38 -7.60 -4.63
N TYR A 70 3.39 -7.14 -5.36
CA TYR A 70 3.48 -7.33 -6.81
C TYR A 70 4.27 -8.56 -7.23
N SER A 71 5.27 -8.92 -6.42
CA SER A 71 6.27 -9.95 -6.68
C SER A 71 6.61 -10.63 -5.36
N LEU A 72 7.01 -11.90 -5.42
CA LEU A 72 7.48 -12.67 -4.27
C LEU A 72 8.99 -12.55 -4.10
N VAL A 73 9.72 -12.51 -5.22
CA VAL A 73 11.21 -12.49 -5.23
C VAL A 73 11.81 -11.09 -5.25
N ASN A 74 11.14 -10.10 -5.85
CA ASN A 74 11.67 -8.75 -5.93
C ASN A 74 11.72 -8.09 -4.54
N CYS A 75 12.92 -7.68 -4.11
CA CYS A 75 13.18 -7.24 -2.74
C CYS A 75 12.74 -8.26 -1.67
N ASN A 76 12.75 -9.55 -2.01
CA ASN A 76 12.31 -10.64 -1.13
C ASN A 76 10.95 -10.37 -0.46
N GLN A 77 10.03 -9.76 -1.21
CA GLN A 77 8.75 -9.24 -0.69
C GLN A 77 7.95 -10.29 0.06
N ALA A 78 7.92 -11.55 -0.40
CA ALA A 78 7.16 -12.59 0.29
C ALA A 78 7.68 -12.84 1.71
N GLU A 79 8.99 -13.00 1.88
CA GLU A 79 9.58 -13.29 3.20
C GLU A 79 9.52 -12.10 4.15
N LEU A 80 9.56 -10.87 3.63
CA LEU A 80 9.48 -9.68 4.48
C LEU A 80 8.04 -9.30 4.84
N VAL A 81 7.12 -9.36 3.87
CA VAL A 81 5.74 -8.85 4.05
C VAL A 81 4.84 -9.84 4.75
N LEU A 82 4.94 -11.15 4.47
CA LEU A 82 4.05 -12.15 5.09
C LEU A 82 4.13 -12.17 6.63
N PRO A 83 5.31 -12.29 7.26
CA PRO A 83 5.40 -12.25 8.72
C PRO A 83 4.99 -10.87 9.27
N ALA A 84 5.39 -9.79 8.59
CA ALA A 84 5.06 -8.43 9.03
C ALA A 84 3.54 -8.16 9.02
N ALA A 85 2.86 -8.58 7.95
CA ALA A 85 1.42 -8.45 7.80
C ALA A 85 0.68 -9.33 8.80
N LYS A 86 1.15 -10.57 9.03
CA LYS A 86 0.60 -11.46 10.06
C LYS A 86 0.67 -10.82 11.45
N ASN A 87 1.83 -10.26 11.81
CA ASN A 87 2.03 -9.56 13.08
C ASN A 87 1.15 -8.32 13.22
N ALA A 88 0.86 -7.62 12.12
CA ALA A 88 -0.02 -6.45 12.10
C ALA A 88 -1.53 -6.80 12.02
N GLY A 89 -1.90 -8.08 11.89
CA GLY A 89 -3.30 -8.47 11.69
C GLY A 89 -3.87 -8.07 10.32
N LEU A 90 -3.02 -8.06 9.29
CA LEU A 90 -3.36 -7.82 7.89
C LEU A 90 -3.38 -9.14 7.09
N LYS A 91 -4.20 -9.17 6.03
CA LYS A 91 -4.13 -10.21 4.99
C LYS A 91 -3.26 -9.76 3.83
N VAL A 92 -2.66 -10.70 3.10
CA VAL A 92 -1.82 -10.40 1.94
C VAL A 92 -2.38 -11.07 0.69
N HIS A 93 -2.58 -10.29 -0.37
CA HIS A 93 -2.76 -10.80 -1.72
C HIS A 93 -1.37 -10.94 -2.37
N LEU A 94 -0.99 -12.17 -2.68
CA LEU A 94 0.29 -12.50 -3.28
C LEU A 94 0.26 -12.24 -4.79
N GLY A 95 1.08 -11.31 -5.26
CA GLY A 95 1.33 -11.09 -6.68
C GLY A 95 2.46 -11.97 -7.18
N VAL A 96 2.23 -12.63 -8.32
CA VAL A 96 3.25 -13.31 -9.11
C VAL A 96 3.57 -12.40 -10.29
N TRP A 97 4.81 -11.91 -10.37
CA TRP A 97 5.21 -10.99 -11.41
C TRP A 97 5.75 -11.72 -12.64
N THR A 98 5.35 -11.28 -13.82
CA THR A 98 5.86 -11.82 -15.09
C THR A 98 6.65 -10.77 -15.84
N THR A 99 7.68 -11.20 -16.57
CA THR A 99 8.42 -10.36 -17.50
C THR A 99 8.47 -11.05 -18.86
N ASN A 100 9.15 -10.46 -19.84
CA ASN A 100 9.43 -11.12 -21.11
C ASN A 100 10.32 -12.36 -20.96
N SER A 101 11.03 -12.52 -19.84
CA SER A 101 11.78 -13.73 -19.51
C SER A 101 10.91 -14.73 -18.74
N HIS A 102 10.83 -15.96 -19.26
CA HIS A 102 10.14 -17.07 -18.61
C HIS A 102 10.79 -17.45 -17.27
N ASP A 103 12.12 -17.30 -17.16
CA ASP A 103 12.87 -17.65 -15.95
C ASP A 103 12.41 -16.83 -14.75
N TYR A 104 12.00 -15.58 -14.96
CA TYR A 104 11.49 -14.75 -13.88
C TYR A 104 10.18 -15.32 -13.30
N LEU A 105 9.27 -15.79 -14.16
CA LEU A 105 8.05 -16.46 -13.71
C LEU A 105 8.36 -17.78 -12.99
N LEU A 106 9.36 -18.53 -13.44
CA LEU A 106 9.78 -19.76 -12.77
C LEU A 106 10.31 -19.48 -11.35
N GLN A 107 11.09 -18.41 -11.17
CA GLN A 107 11.56 -17.98 -9.84
C GLN A 107 10.39 -17.60 -8.92
N GLU A 108 9.41 -16.84 -9.44
CA GLU A 108 8.21 -16.47 -8.67
C GLU A 108 7.40 -17.70 -8.28
N LYS A 109 7.17 -18.65 -9.21
CA LYS A 109 6.46 -19.90 -8.93
C LYS A 109 7.21 -20.77 -7.92
N ALA A 110 8.53 -20.88 -8.04
CA ALA A 110 9.35 -21.64 -7.09
C ALA A 110 9.27 -21.03 -5.69
N LYS A 111 9.31 -19.69 -5.59
CA LYS A 111 9.11 -18.99 -4.32
C LYS A 111 7.73 -19.27 -3.75
N LEU A 112 6.67 -19.18 -4.55
CA LEU A 112 5.29 -19.47 -4.13
C LEU A 112 5.13 -20.88 -3.58
N ALA A 113 5.74 -21.88 -4.24
CA ALA A 113 5.66 -23.28 -3.82
C ALA A 113 6.39 -23.56 -2.50
N GLY A 114 7.28 -22.68 -2.06
CA GLY A 114 8.03 -22.79 -0.81
C GLY A 114 7.49 -21.98 0.36
N LEU A 115 6.36 -21.27 0.19
CA LEU A 115 5.67 -20.52 1.25
C LEU A 115 4.73 -21.41 2.06
#